data_AF-D9WC91-F1
#
_entry.id   AF-D9WC91-F1
#
_cell.length_a   1.000
_cell.length_b   1.000
_cell.length_c   1.000
_cell.angle_alpha   90.00
_cell.angle_beta   90.00
_cell.angle_gamma   90.00
#
_symmetry.space_group_name_H-M   'P 1'
#
loop_
_entity.id
_entity.type
_entity.pdbx_description
1 polymer ?
#
loop_
_entity_poly.entity_id
_entity_poly.type
_entity_poly.pdbx_seq_one_letter_code
_entity_poly.pdbx_strand_id
1 'polypeptide(L)'
;MSAAAPDRAGILIVDDMEENLIALEAVLGPLDQRLVRAHSGEEALKAMLRQEFAVVLLDVLMPGMDGFETAANMKRIDQTKDVPIILLTGTDADSDYPYRGYAIGAADFLTKPIDPWLLRTKVNVFLDLHRKNLQLAAQAEQLRRQLAGEPDPSDERLERVSERLARTAEVLREGGGGGEEASGLADCVTELTRTVEELRAARQAYQGQ
;
A
#
# COMPACT_ATOMS: atom_id res chain seq x y z
N MET A 1 6.31 21.83 1.77
CA MET A 1 5.09 21.17 1.28
C MET A 1 5.50 19.94 0.48
N SER A 2 5.51 18.76 1.10
CA SER A 2 5.69 17.50 0.36
C SER A 2 4.32 16.83 0.31
N ALA A 3 3.74 16.79 -0.89
CA ALA A 3 2.55 15.99 -1.15
C ALA A 3 2.85 14.53 -0.79
N ALA A 4 1.94 13.86 -0.09
CA ALA A 4 2.06 12.44 0.23
C ALA A 4 2.40 11.67 -1.05
N ALA A 5 3.58 11.03 -1.07
CA ALA A 5 4.00 10.22 -2.20
C ALA A 5 2.93 9.15 -2.48
N PRO A 6 2.63 8.84 -3.75
CA PRO A 6 1.66 7.82 -4.07
C PRO A 6 2.08 6.50 -3.42
N ASP A 7 1.08 5.78 -2.90
CA ASP A 7 1.18 4.54 -2.14
C ASP A 7 2.25 3.59 -2.71
N ARG A 8 3.47 3.66 -2.17
CA ARG A 8 4.61 2.88 -2.66
C ARG A 8 4.40 1.44 -2.24
N ALA A 9 4.06 0.60 -3.21
CA ALA A 9 3.89 -0.83 -3.02
C ALA A 9 5.21 -1.44 -2.51
N GLY A 10 5.10 -2.28 -1.48
CA GLY A 10 6.26 -2.99 -0.94
C GLY A 10 6.71 -4.12 -1.88
N ILE A 11 8.01 -4.22 -2.13
CA ILE A 11 8.64 -5.37 -2.78
C ILE A 11 9.58 -6.01 -1.76
N LEU A 12 9.37 -7.29 -1.47
CA LEU A 12 10.25 -8.07 -0.60
C LEU A 12 11.28 -8.80 -1.46
N ILE A 13 12.57 -8.61 -1.16
CA ILE A 13 13.67 -9.36 -1.77
C ILE A 13 14.32 -10.25 -0.71
N VAL A 14 14.44 -11.54 -1.01
CA VAL A 14 14.92 -12.57 -0.07
C VAL A 14 16.04 -13.37 -0.72
N ASP A 15 17.24 -13.26 -0.16
CA ASP A 15 18.43 -13.98 -0.59
C ASP A 15 19.42 -13.97 0.58
N ASP A 16 20.12 -15.08 0.82
CA ASP A 16 21.09 -15.19 1.93
C ASP A 16 22.41 -14.46 1.64
N MET A 17 22.69 -14.17 0.36
CA MET A 17 23.88 -13.45 -0.07
C MET A 17 23.60 -11.95 -0.23
N GLU A 18 24.32 -11.12 0.54
CA GLU A 18 24.24 -9.65 0.47
C GLU A 18 24.45 -9.11 -0.96
N GLU A 19 25.37 -9.71 -1.70
CA GLU A 19 25.70 -9.32 -3.08
C GLU A 19 24.50 -9.45 -4.03
N ASN A 20 23.69 -10.51 -3.86
CA ASN A 20 22.48 -10.73 -4.65
C ASN A 20 21.41 -9.70 -4.30
N LEU A 21 21.25 -9.37 -3.01
CA LEU A 21 20.32 -8.34 -2.56
C LEU A 21 20.69 -6.97 -3.15
N ILE A 22 21.96 -6.58 -3.10
CA ILE A 22 22.45 -5.33 -3.70
C ILE A 22 22.19 -5.31 -5.21
N ALA A 23 22.44 -6.42 -5.91
CA ALA A 23 22.17 -6.52 -7.34
C ALA A 23 20.68 -6.35 -7.65
N LEU A 24 19.79 -7.02 -6.90
CA LEU A 24 18.34 -6.89 -7.06
C LEU A 24 17.88 -5.47 -6.82
N GLU A 25 18.41 -4.78 -5.80
CA GLU A 25 18.08 -3.39 -5.57
C GLU A 25 18.52 -2.47 -6.69
N ALA A 26 19.73 -2.66 -7.22
CA ALA A 26 20.22 -1.88 -8.36
C ALA A 26 19.33 -2.07 -9.59
N VAL A 27 18.86 -3.30 -9.84
CA VAL A 27 17.95 -3.62 -10.94
C VAL A 27 16.56 -3.01 -10.73
N LEU A 28 16.04 -3.03 -9.50
CA LEU A 28 14.68 -2.57 -9.19
C LEU A 28 14.60 -1.08 -8.84
N GLY A 29 15.72 -0.42 -8.54
CA GLY A 29 15.79 1.00 -8.19
C GLY A 29 15.03 1.93 -9.15
N PRO A 30 15.10 1.74 -10.48
CA PRO A 30 14.33 2.54 -11.44
C PRO A 30 12.80 2.46 -11.28
N LEU A 31 12.26 1.49 -10.54
CA LEU A 31 10.82 1.36 -10.29
C LEU A 31 10.30 2.31 -9.20
N ASP A 32 11.20 2.96 -8.44
CA ASP A 32 10.87 3.88 -7.34
C ASP A 32 9.86 3.32 -6.31
N GLN A 33 9.95 2.01 -6.05
CA GLN A 33 9.12 1.30 -5.08
C GLN A 33 9.87 1.08 -3.75
N ARG A 34 9.12 0.69 -2.72
CA ARG A 34 9.69 0.41 -1.40
C ARG A 34 10.26 -1.02 -1.36
N LEU A 35 11.57 -1.12 -1.43
CA LEU A 35 12.30 -2.40 -1.32
C LEU A 35 12.54 -2.73 0.15
N VAL A 36 12.30 -3.99 0.53
CA VAL A 36 12.63 -4.53 1.85
C VAL A 36 13.44 -5.80 1.67
N ARG A 37 14.53 -5.92 2.41
CA ARG A 37 15.44 -7.08 2.38
C ARG A 37 15.11 -8.07 3.48
N ALA A 38 15.36 -9.34 3.20
CA ALA A 38 15.44 -10.41 4.17
C ALA A 38 16.57 -11.37 3.79
N HIS A 39 17.34 -11.82 4.78
CA HIS A 39 18.49 -12.72 4.58
C HIS A 39 18.13 -14.20 4.76
N SER A 40 16.87 -14.50 5.04
CA SER A 40 16.38 -15.87 5.24
C SER A 40 14.87 -15.95 5.06
N GLY A 41 14.36 -17.17 4.86
CA GLY A 41 12.93 -17.44 4.83
C GLY A 41 12.20 -17.02 6.12
N GLU A 42 12.84 -17.18 7.28
CA GLU A 42 12.26 -16.74 8.56
C GLU A 42 12.11 -15.22 8.66
N GLU A 43 13.13 -14.48 8.24
CA GLU A 43 13.07 -13.02 8.20
C GLU A 43 12.00 -12.54 7.22
N ALA A 44 11.89 -13.21 6.07
CA ALA A 44 10.88 -12.91 5.07
C ALA A 44 9.47 -13.11 5.64
N LEU A 45 9.20 -14.25 6.29
CA LEU A 45 7.92 -14.51 6.95
C LEU A 45 7.61 -13.45 8.03
N LYS A 46 8.58 -13.11 8.87
CA LYS A 46 8.41 -12.06 9.89
C LYS A 46 8.11 -10.69 9.26
N ALA A 47 8.73 -10.36 8.13
CA ALA A 47 8.47 -9.12 7.41
C ALA A 47 7.04 -9.10 6.85
N MET A 48 6.59 -10.19 6.23
CA MET A 48 5.24 -10.29 5.64
C MET A 48 4.10 -10.21 6.66
N LEU A 49 4.34 -10.62 7.92
CA LEU A 49 3.36 -10.46 8.99
C LEU A 49 3.25 -9.02 9.51
N ARG A 50 4.28 -8.19 9.29
CA ARG A 50 4.33 -6.81 9.80
C ARG A 50 3.79 -5.79 8.81
N GLN A 51 3.83 -6.10 7.53
CA GLN A 51 3.50 -5.17 6.46
C GLN A 51 3.13 -5.91 5.18
N GLU A 52 2.33 -5.25 4.35
CA GLU A 52 1.90 -5.79 3.06
C GLU A 52 2.93 -5.57 1.96
N PHE A 53 2.93 -6.50 1.01
CA PHE A 53 3.81 -6.52 -0.15
C PHE A 53 2.98 -6.79 -1.42
N ALA A 54 3.38 -6.15 -2.52
CA ALA A 54 2.82 -6.40 -3.83
C ALA A 54 3.42 -7.64 -4.50
N VAL A 55 4.69 -7.94 -4.23
CA VAL A 55 5.39 -9.11 -4.76
C VAL A 55 6.59 -9.47 -3.89
N VAL A 56 6.90 -10.77 -3.83
CA VAL A 56 8.10 -11.31 -3.19
C VAL A 56 9.02 -11.90 -4.26
N LEU A 57 10.29 -11.50 -4.26
CA LEU A 57 11.37 -12.18 -4.98
C LEU A 57 12.11 -13.07 -3.97
N LEU A 58 12.13 -14.37 -4.22
CA LEU A 58 12.61 -15.34 -3.24
C LEU A 58 13.64 -16.26 -3.88
N ASP A 59 14.86 -16.24 -3.37
CA ASP A 59 15.85 -17.23 -3.74
C ASP A 59 15.47 -18.64 -3.27
N VAL A 60 15.73 -19.62 -4.13
CA VAL A 60 15.44 -21.02 -3.84
C VAL A 60 16.53 -21.68 -3.00
N LEU A 61 17.78 -21.31 -3.22
CA LEU A 61 18.96 -22.00 -2.66
C LEU A 61 19.49 -21.23 -1.46
N MET A 62 18.80 -21.35 -0.33
CA MET A 62 19.23 -20.76 0.95
C MET A 62 19.59 -21.86 1.98
N PRO A 63 20.56 -21.61 2.87
CA PRO A 63 20.86 -22.51 3.97
C PRO A 63 19.70 -22.56 5.00
N GLY A 64 19.43 -23.76 5.51
CA GLY A 64 18.35 -23.98 6.47
C GLY A 64 17.01 -24.15 5.77
N MET A 65 16.18 -23.11 5.79
CA MET A 65 14.86 -23.11 5.16
C MET A 65 14.99 -22.73 3.70
N ASP A 66 14.69 -23.67 2.80
CA ASP A 66 14.79 -23.41 1.36
C ASP A 66 13.66 -22.47 0.87
N GLY A 67 13.82 -21.91 -0.34
CA GLY A 67 12.83 -21.00 -0.90
C GLY A 67 11.48 -21.66 -1.20
N PHE A 68 11.44 -22.97 -1.42
CA PHE A 68 10.19 -23.69 -1.63
C PHE A 68 9.39 -23.85 -0.33
N GLU A 69 10.05 -24.24 0.74
CA GLU A 69 9.49 -24.35 2.08
C GLU A 69 9.05 -22.97 2.57
N THR A 70 9.86 -21.94 2.33
CA THR A 70 9.51 -20.55 2.62
C THR A 70 8.23 -20.14 1.89
N ALA A 71 8.16 -20.37 0.57
CA ALA A 71 6.97 -20.07 -0.23
C ALA A 71 5.75 -20.86 0.24
N ALA A 72 5.92 -22.15 0.56
CA ALA A 72 4.84 -22.99 1.06
C ALA A 72 4.28 -22.47 2.40
N ASN A 73 5.13 -21.99 3.30
CA ASN A 73 4.70 -21.38 4.55
C ASN A 73 3.99 -20.04 4.32
N MET A 74 4.49 -19.20 3.41
CA MET A 74 3.80 -17.96 3.01
C MET A 74 2.41 -18.25 2.44
N LYS A 75 2.24 -19.34 1.69
CA LYS A 75 0.94 -19.74 1.11
C LYS A 75 -0.04 -20.37 2.10
N ARG A 76 0.43 -20.83 3.28
CA ARG A 76 -0.44 -21.39 4.34
C ARG A 76 -1.04 -20.33 5.26
N ILE A 77 -0.44 -19.14 5.33
CA ILE A 77 -0.89 -18.07 6.22
C ILE A 77 -1.88 -17.18 5.47
N ASP A 78 -3.09 -17.00 6.02
CA ASP A 78 -4.17 -16.25 5.37
C ASP A 78 -3.79 -14.81 5.01
N GLN A 79 -2.95 -14.16 5.83
CA GLN A 79 -2.50 -12.79 5.59
C GLN A 79 -1.53 -12.67 4.40
N THR A 80 -0.82 -13.74 4.06
CA THR A 80 0.30 -13.69 3.08
C THR A 80 0.07 -14.56 1.85
N LYS A 81 -0.95 -15.43 1.87
CA LYS A 81 -1.21 -16.42 0.81
C LYS A 81 -1.49 -15.82 -0.56
N ASP A 82 -2.09 -14.63 -0.61
CA ASP A 82 -2.47 -13.97 -1.86
C ASP A 82 -1.32 -13.16 -2.48
N VAL A 83 -0.22 -12.97 -1.75
CA VAL A 83 0.95 -12.26 -2.27
C VAL A 83 1.64 -13.12 -3.34
N PRO A 84 1.88 -12.60 -4.56
CA PRO A 84 2.58 -13.33 -5.60
C PRO A 84 4.07 -13.48 -5.24
N ILE A 85 4.60 -14.68 -5.49
CA ILE A 85 5.99 -15.05 -5.22
C ILE A 85 6.65 -15.40 -6.55
N ILE A 86 7.75 -14.73 -6.86
CA ILE A 86 8.65 -15.05 -7.98
C ILE A 86 9.85 -15.77 -7.40
N LEU A 87 10.03 -17.03 -7.77
CA LEU A 87 11.16 -17.83 -7.31
C LEU A 87 12.37 -17.59 -8.21
N LEU A 88 13.51 -17.30 -7.59
CA LEU A 88 14.81 -17.13 -8.24
C LEU A 88 15.60 -18.42 -8.05
N THR A 89 16.02 -19.04 -9.15
CA THR A 89 16.68 -20.35 -9.12
C THR A 89 18.01 -20.34 -9.85
N GLY A 90 19.00 -21.11 -9.37
CA GLY A 90 20.30 -21.27 -10.02
C GLY A 90 20.22 -22.12 -11.30
N THR A 91 21.27 -22.07 -12.10
CA THR A 91 21.38 -22.82 -13.37
C THR A 91 21.57 -24.33 -13.15
N ASP A 92 22.05 -24.73 -11.96
CA ASP A 92 22.25 -26.12 -11.55
C ASP A 92 21.01 -26.74 -10.87
N ALA A 93 19.86 -26.07 -10.94
CA ALA A 93 18.62 -26.58 -10.38
C ALA A 93 18.12 -27.80 -11.17
N ASP A 94 17.78 -28.89 -10.46
CA ASP A 94 17.19 -30.08 -11.08
C ASP A 94 16.00 -29.70 -11.97
N SER A 95 15.78 -30.48 -13.03
CA SER A 95 14.66 -30.31 -13.98
C SER A 95 13.27 -30.22 -13.33
N ASP A 96 13.15 -30.63 -12.07
CA ASP A 96 11.90 -30.68 -11.30
C ASP A 96 11.56 -29.40 -10.52
N TYR A 97 12.50 -28.44 -10.43
CA TYR A 97 12.32 -27.22 -9.64
C TYR A 97 11.12 -26.35 -10.10
N PRO A 98 10.89 -26.14 -11.41
CA PRO A 98 9.69 -25.44 -11.88
C PRO A 98 8.40 -26.15 -11.46
N TYR A 99 8.36 -27.49 -11.54
CA TYR A 99 7.19 -28.29 -11.16
C TYR A 99 6.88 -28.19 -9.67
N ARG A 100 7.91 -28.26 -8.82
CA ARG A 100 7.76 -28.12 -7.36
C ARG A 100 7.22 -26.75 -6.99
N GLY A 101 7.71 -25.69 -7.60
CA GLY A 101 7.23 -24.36 -7.28
C GLY A 101 5.80 -24.09 -7.79
N TYR A 102 5.42 -24.60 -8.96
CA TYR A 102 4.02 -24.51 -9.40
C TYR A 102 3.08 -25.26 -8.46
N ALA A 103 3.50 -26.42 -7.94
CA ALA A 103 2.74 -27.16 -6.94
C ALA A 103 2.55 -26.38 -5.63
N ILE A 104 3.47 -25.46 -5.32
CA ILE A 104 3.40 -24.58 -4.13
C ILE A 104 2.55 -23.32 -4.40
N GLY A 105 2.21 -23.04 -5.66
CA GLY A 105 1.43 -21.85 -6.04
C GLY A 105 2.28 -20.60 -6.21
N ALA A 106 3.55 -20.74 -6.58
CA ALA A 106 4.35 -19.61 -7.02
C ALA A 106 3.76 -18.99 -8.29
N ALA A 107 3.89 -17.66 -8.40
CA ALA A 107 3.33 -16.92 -9.52
C ALA A 107 4.23 -16.98 -10.76
N ASP A 108 5.56 -17.09 -10.57
CA ASP A 108 6.54 -17.08 -11.65
C ASP A 108 7.91 -17.62 -11.20
N PHE A 109 8.79 -17.88 -12.17
CA PHE A 109 10.14 -18.39 -11.96
C PHE A 109 11.14 -17.66 -12.84
N LEU A 110 12.31 -17.36 -12.29
CA LEU A 110 13.43 -16.77 -13.01
C LEU A 110 14.72 -17.52 -12.71
N THR A 111 15.44 -17.89 -13.77
CA THR A 111 16.75 -18.55 -13.65
C THR A 111 17.85 -17.49 -13.59
N LYS A 112 18.81 -17.66 -12.68
CA LYS A 112 20.03 -16.87 -12.58
C LYS A 112 21.01 -17.33 -13.70
N PRO A 113 21.70 -16.41 -14.41
CA PRO A 113 21.68 -14.95 -14.24
C PRO A 113 20.41 -14.29 -14.80
N ILE A 114 19.83 -13.39 -14.02
CA ILE A 114 18.54 -12.76 -14.34
C ILE A 114 18.75 -11.55 -15.24
N ASP A 115 18.01 -11.48 -16.35
CA ASP A 115 17.96 -10.28 -17.18
C ASP A 115 17.27 -9.12 -16.42
N PRO A 116 17.94 -7.97 -16.22
CA PRO A 116 17.39 -6.82 -15.49
C PRO A 116 16.11 -6.22 -16.10
N TRP A 117 15.97 -6.26 -17.43
CA TRP A 117 14.77 -5.81 -18.12
C TRP A 117 13.61 -6.79 -17.91
N LEU A 118 13.89 -8.10 -17.98
CA LEU A 118 12.89 -9.13 -17.73
C LEU A 118 12.35 -9.08 -16.29
N LEU A 119 13.23 -8.97 -15.29
CA LEU A 119 12.84 -8.90 -13.89
C LEU A 119 11.94 -7.69 -13.62
N ARG A 120 12.34 -6.50 -14.08
CA ARG A 120 11.54 -5.27 -13.94
C ARG A 120 10.17 -5.41 -14.59
N THR A 121 10.11 -6.03 -15.77
CA THR A 121 8.85 -6.24 -16.48
C THR A 121 7.91 -7.12 -15.68
N LYS A 122 8.40 -8.26 -15.17
CA LYS A 122 7.59 -9.17 -14.33
C LYS A 122 7.13 -8.50 -13.05
N VAL A 123 8.02 -7.80 -12.34
CA VAL A 123 7.68 -7.06 -11.12
C VAL A 123 6.62 -6.00 -11.39
N ASN A 124 6.72 -5.24 -12.48
CA ASN A 124 5.73 -4.23 -12.84
C ASN A 124 4.33 -4.80 -13.04
N VAL A 125 4.20 -5.99 -13.64
CA VAL A 125 2.90 -6.66 -13.80
C VAL A 125 2.24 -6.88 -12.44
N PHE A 126 3.00 -7.35 -11.44
CA PHE A 126 2.46 -7.58 -10.10
C PHE A 126 2.19 -6.29 -9.33
N LEU A 127 3.00 -5.24 -9.53
CA LEU A 127 2.74 -3.92 -8.97
C LEU A 127 1.42 -3.34 -9.50
N ASP A 128 1.19 -3.44 -10.81
CA ASP A 128 -0.04 -2.97 -11.43
C ASP A 128 -1.25 -3.79 -10.99
N LEU A 129 -1.09 -5.11 -10.86
CA LEU A 129 -2.14 -5.99 -10.33
C LEU A 129 -2.48 -5.62 -8.88
N HIS A 130 -1.48 -5.37 -8.04
CA HIS A 130 -1.68 -4.95 -6.66
C HIS A 130 -2.44 -3.62 -6.57
N ARG A 131 -2.04 -2.62 -7.36
CA ARG A 131 -2.74 -1.32 -7.44
C ARG A 131 -4.19 -1.48 -7.86
N LYS A 132 -4.46 -2.31 -8.88
CA LYS A 132 -5.83 -2.59 -9.33
C LYS A 132 -6.65 -3.30 -8.25
N ASN A 133 -6.07 -4.25 -7.53
CA ASN A 133 -6.75 -4.94 -6.44
C ASN A 133 -7.10 -4.00 -5.29
N LEU A 134 -6.19 -3.08 -4.91
CA LEU A 134 -6.48 -2.04 -3.92
C LEU A 134 -7.61 -1.11 -4.39
N GLN A 135 -7.58 -0.68 -5.65
CA GLN A 135 -8.65 0.14 -6.23
C GLN A 135 -10.00 -0.57 -6.21
N LEU A 136 -10.04 -1.85 -6.60
CA LEU A 136 -11.26 -2.67 -6.57
C LEU A 136 -11.78 -2.87 -5.15
N ALA A 137 -10.89 -3.12 -4.19
CA ALA A 137 -11.27 -3.25 -2.78
C ALA A 137 -11.88 -1.95 -2.24
N ALA A 138 -11.27 -0.80 -2.56
CA ALA A 138 -11.79 0.51 -2.18
C ALA A 138 -13.17 0.80 -2.81
N GLN A 139 -13.35 0.45 -4.09
CA GLN A 139 -14.63 0.60 -4.79
C GLN A 139 -15.72 -0.31 -4.21
N ALA A 140 -15.39 -1.58 -3.94
CA ALA A 140 -16.33 -2.53 -3.36
C ALA A 140 -16.78 -2.10 -1.96
N GLU A 141 -15.85 -1.56 -1.17
CA GLU A 141 -16.14 -1.00 0.14
C GLU A 141 -17.04 0.25 0.03
N GLN A 142 -16.75 1.16 -0.89
CA GLN A 142 -17.59 2.33 -1.13
C GLN A 142 -19.03 1.93 -1.53
N LEU A 143 -19.17 0.96 -2.44
CA LEU A 143 -20.49 0.48 -2.85
C LEU A 143 -21.24 -0.21 -1.70
N ARG A 144 -20.52 -1.01 -0.88
CA ARG A 144 -21.11 -1.60 0.33
C ARG A 144 -21.65 -0.56 1.29
N ARG A 145 -20.91 0.54 1.52
CA ARG A 145 -21.38 1.65 2.38
C ARG A 145 -22.60 2.35 1.81
N GLN A 146 -22.63 2.62 0.51
CA GLN A 146 -23.79 3.21 -0.17
C GLN A 146 -25.03 2.33 -0.01
N LEU A 147 -24.89 1.01 -0.15
CA LEU A 147 -25.98 0.06 0.06
C LEU A 147 -26.38 -0.09 1.54
N ALA A 148 -25.42 0.01 2.47
CA ALA A 148 -25.67 -0.07 3.92
C ALA A 148 -26.21 1.23 4.53
N GLY A 149 -26.20 2.34 3.78
CA GLY A 149 -26.59 3.67 4.28
C GLY A 149 -25.61 4.24 5.33
N GLU A 150 -24.37 3.77 5.35
CA GLU A 150 -23.35 4.26 6.30
C GLU A 150 -22.75 5.60 5.81
N PRO A 151 -22.61 6.61 6.70
CA PRO A 151 -22.06 7.90 6.33
C PRO A 151 -20.59 7.79 5.92
N ASP A 152 -20.18 8.59 4.94
CA ASP A 152 -18.80 8.60 4.45
C ASP A 152 -17.87 9.18 5.54
N PRO A 153 -16.69 8.60 5.83
CA PRO A 153 -15.73 9.17 6.77
C PRO A 153 -15.26 10.60 6.40
N SER A 154 -15.42 11.01 5.15
CA SER A 154 -15.24 12.42 4.76
C SER A 154 -16.38 13.34 5.23
N ASP A 155 -17.58 12.82 5.46
CA ASP A 155 -18.68 13.53 6.13
C ASP A 155 -18.34 13.73 7.62
N GLU A 156 -17.80 12.70 8.30
CA GLU A 156 -17.34 12.82 9.69
C GLU A 156 -16.17 13.83 9.82
N ARG A 157 -15.26 13.87 8.83
CA ARG A 157 -14.21 14.90 8.77
C ARG A 157 -14.77 16.30 8.56
N LEU A 158 -15.74 16.47 7.66
CA LEU A 158 -16.42 17.75 7.46
C LEU A 158 -17.14 18.18 8.75
N GLU A 159 -17.77 17.25 9.47
CA GLU A 159 -18.35 17.42 10.81
C GLU A 159 -17.34 17.98 11.82
N ARG A 160 -16.21 17.30 12.00
CA ARG A 160 -15.14 17.76 12.89
C ARG A 160 -14.54 19.11 12.50
N VAL A 161 -14.44 19.41 11.21
CA VAL A 161 -13.94 20.71 10.72
C VAL A 161 -14.92 21.83 11.05
N SER A 162 -16.21 21.61 10.79
CA SER A 162 -17.27 22.58 11.13
C SER A 162 -17.36 22.80 12.63
N GLU A 163 -17.27 21.76 13.45
CA GLU A 163 -17.27 21.89 14.91
C GLU A 163 -16.07 22.70 15.42
N ARG A 164 -14.88 22.48 14.84
CA ARG A 164 -13.68 23.28 15.16
C ARG A 164 -13.84 24.73 14.75
N LEU A 165 -14.34 24.99 13.55
CA LEU A 165 -14.59 26.35 13.06
C LEU A 165 -15.61 27.08 13.95
N ALA A 166 -16.71 26.42 14.32
CA ALA A 166 -17.73 26.98 15.20
C ALA A 166 -17.17 27.34 16.58
N ARG A 167 -16.34 26.45 17.17
CA ARG A 167 -15.68 26.70 18.45
C ARG A 167 -14.71 27.89 18.37
N THR A 168 -13.95 27.99 17.28
CA THR A 168 -13.04 29.14 17.06
C THR A 168 -13.81 30.44 16.88
N ALA A 169 -14.94 30.42 16.17
CA ALA A 169 -15.82 31.58 15.99
C ALA A 169 -16.41 32.08 17.31
N GLU A 170 -16.69 31.18 18.26
CA GLU A 170 -17.23 31.50 19.58
C GLU A 170 -16.18 32.16 20.47
N VAL A 171 -14.96 31.59 20.53
CA VAL A 171 -13.83 32.16 21.28
C VAL A 171 -13.47 33.57 20.78
N LEU A 172 -13.53 33.81 19.48
CA LEU A 172 -13.28 35.14 18.90
C LEU A 172 -14.37 36.16 19.25
N ARG A 173 -15.61 35.72 19.44
CA ARG A 173 -16.73 36.59 19.87
C ARG A 173 -16.70 36.92 21.35
N GLU A 174 -16.30 35.97 22.19
CA GLU A 174 -16.20 36.15 23.65
C GLU A 174 -14.93 36.89 24.09
N GLY A 175 -13.84 36.75 23.33
CA GLY A 175 -12.54 37.37 23.61
C GLY A 175 -12.44 38.87 23.35
N GLY A 176 -13.56 39.61 23.44
CA GLY A 176 -13.69 41.04 23.12
C GLY A 176 -12.48 41.90 23.52
N GLY A 177 -11.60 42.15 22.53
CA GLY A 177 -10.51 43.11 22.58
C GLY A 177 -10.54 43.91 21.28
N GLY A 178 -10.99 45.15 21.36
CA GLY A 178 -11.32 45.99 20.19
C GLY A 178 -10.12 46.22 19.25
N GLY A 179 -10.30 45.82 17.99
CA GLY A 179 -9.46 46.18 16.84
C GLY A 179 -10.10 45.66 15.54
N GLU A 180 -10.01 46.42 14.45
CA GLU A 180 -10.56 46.07 13.12
C GLU A 180 -10.11 44.68 12.62
N GLU A 181 -8.93 44.22 13.05
CA GLU A 181 -8.39 42.89 12.74
C GLU A 181 -9.18 41.73 13.36
N ALA A 182 -9.78 41.91 14.56
CA ALA A 182 -10.59 40.87 15.21
C ALA A 182 -11.95 40.69 14.53
N SER A 183 -12.52 41.77 13.98
CA SER A 183 -13.75 41.72 13.17
C SER A 183 -13.51 40.95 11.87
N GLY A 184 -12.43 41.26 11.14
CA GLY A 184 -12.10 40.59 9.89
C GLY A 184 -11.82 39.09 10.05
N LEU A 185 -11.23 38.68 11.18
CA LEU A 185 -11.02 37.25 11.47
C LEU A 185 -12.31 36.53 11.83
N ALA A 186 -13.22 37.17 12.56
CA ALA A 186 -14.55 36.62 12.87
C ALA A 186 -15.41 36.47 11.60
N ASP A 187 -15.35 37.44 10.70
CA ASP A 187 -16.04 37.40 9.40
C ASP A 187 -15.49 36.27 8.53
N CYS A 188 -14.16 36.11 8.46
CA CYS A 188 -13.50 35.04 7.71
C CYS A 188 -13.87 33.63 8.22
N VAL A 189 -13.93 33.45 9.55
CA VAL A 189 -14.36 32.16 10.14
C VAL A 189 -15.83 31.87 9.85
N THR A 190 -16.68 32.90 9.84
CA THR A 190 -18.10 32.77 9.50
C THR A 190 -18.29 32.38 8.03
N GLU A 191 -17.51 32.98 7.12
CA GLU A 191 -17.52 32.66 5.69
C GLU A 191 -17.02 31.23 5.40
N LEU A 192 -15.96 30.79 6.09
CA LEU A 192 -15.47 29.41 6.05
C LEU A 192 -16.51 28.41 6.55
N THR A 193 -17.22 28.74 7.64
CA THR A 193 -18.28 27.88 8.18
C THR A 193 -19.42 27.72 7.16
N ARG A 194 -19.86 28.83 6.55
CA ARG A 194 -20.89 28.81 5.50
C ARG A 194 -20.47 27.99 4.28
N THR A 195 -19.22 28.13 3.85
CA THR A 195 -18.68 27.37 2.71
C THR A 195 -18.66 25.86 2.99
N VAL A 196 -18.34 25.46 4.22
CA VAL A 196 -18.39 24.05 4.64
C VAL A 196 -19.82 23.52 4.64
N GLU A 197 -20.80 24.31 5.08
CA GLU A 197 -22.22 23.94 5.03
C GLU A 197 -22.76 23.81 3.59
N GLU A 198 -22.39 24.73 2.70
CA GLU A 198 -22.74 24.66 1.28
C GLU A 198 -22.17 23.40 0.59
N LEU A 199 -20.92 23.04 0.89
CA LEU A 199 -20.29 21.82 0.38
C LEU A 199 -20.98 20.54 0.88
N ARG A 200 -21.47 20.53 2.13
CA ARG A 200 -22.28 19.42 2.66
C ARG A 200 -23.60 19.29 1.92
N ALA A 201 -24.33 20.40 1.75
CA ALA A 201 -25.63 20.40 1.07
C ALA A 201 -25.50 19.94 -0.39
N ALA A 202 -24.46 20.39 -1.09
CA ALA A 202 -24.15 19.94 -2.44
C ALA A 202 -23.88 18.43 -2.50
N ARG A 203 -23.10 17.87 -1.56
CA ARG A 203 -22.83 16.42 -1.49
C ARG A 203 -24.08 15.59 -1.22
N GLN A 204 -24.96 16.04 -0.31
CA GLN A 204 -26.22 15.34 -0.03
C GLN A 204 -27.15 15.30 -1.25
N ALA A 205 -27.20 16.37 -2.04
CA ALA A 205 -27.98 16.41 -3.28
C ALA A 205 -27.44 15.43 -4.36
N TYR A 206 -26.12 15.21 -4.41
CA TYR A 206 -25.49 14.26 -5.33
C TYR A 206 -25.65 12.78 -4.93
N GLN A 207 -25.87 12.48 -3.64
CA GLN A 207 -26.08 11.11 -3.16
C GLN A 207 -27.55 10.64 -3.26
N GLY A 208 -28.49 11.55 -3.57
CA GLY A 208 -29.93 11.28 -3.67
C GLY A 208 -30.47 11.03 -5.10
N GLN A 209 -29.60 10.92 -6.11
CA GLN A 209 -29.94 10.59 -7.51
C GLN A 209 -29.37 9.24 -7.92
#